data_AF-A0A2G8IUY8-F1
#
_entry.id   AF-A0A2G8IUY8-F1
#
_cell.length_a   1.000
_cell.length_b   1.000
_cell.length_c   1.000
_cell.angle_alpha   90.00
_cell.angle_beta   90.00
_cell.angle_gamma   90.00
#
_symmetry.space_group_name_H-M   'P 1'
#
loop_
_entity.id
_entity.type
_entity.pdbx_description
1 polymer ?
#
loop_
_entity_poly.entity_id
_entity_poly.type
_entity_poly.pdbx_seq_one_letter_code
_entity_poly.pdbx_strand_id
1 'polypeptide(L)'
;MMELILQISLGILALSTLLFVIRVIKGPSIPDRVSALDAVGINLIGMTAIVSILLKTTTFFEIILLLGILAFIGTVAFSKFLEKGEVIENDRHR
;
A
#
# COMPACT_ATOMS: atom_id res chain seq x y z
N MET A 1 7.06 18.08 -21.56
CA MET A 1 5.99 17.07 -21.77
C MET A 1 6.03 15.96 -20.73
N MET A 2 7.16 15.25 -20.55
CA MET A 2 7.26 14.17 -19.56
C MET A 2 6.98 14.64 -18.11
N GLU A 3 7.52 15.78 -17.70
CA GLU A 3 7.29 16.34 -16.37
C GLU A 3 5.80 16.64 -16.10
N LEU A 4 5.09 17.21 -17.08
CA LEU A 4 3.64 17.45 -16.98
C LEU A 4 2.87 16.14 -16.80
N ILE A 5 3.24 15.09 -17.54
CA ILE A 5 2.62 13.76 -17.40
C ILE A 5 2.82 13.23 -15.98
N LEU A 6 4.05 13.31 -15.44
CA LEU A 6 4.37 12.85 -14.08
C LEU A 6 3.58 13.64 -13.01
N GLN A 7 3.45 14.95 -13.17
CA GLN A 7 2.65 15.78 -12.27
C GLN A 7 1.16 15.43 -12.31
N ILE A 8 0.60 15.20 -13.49
CA ILE A 8 -0.80 14.74 -13.64
C ILE A 8 -0.97 13.35 -13.02
N SER A 9 -0.04 12.42 -13.25
CA SER A 9 -0.06 11.09 -12.63
C SER A 9 -0.02 11.17 -11.11
N LEU A 10 0.79 12.06 -10.53
CA LEU A 10 0.79 12.32 -9.08
C LEU A 10 -0.56 12.83 -8.59
N GLY A 11 -1.19 13.76 -9.31
CA GLY A 11 -2.53 14.25 -8.97
C GLY A 11 -3.58 13.14 -8.97
N ILE A 12 -3.55 12.26 -9.97
CA ILE A 12 -4.45 11.10 -10.06
C ILE A 12 -4.20 10.11 -8.92
N LEU A 13 -2.94 9.80 -8.61
CA LEU A 13 -2.60 8.89 -7.51
C LEU A 13 -2.97 9.49 -6.14
N ALA A 14 -2.80 10.79 -5.94
CA ALA A 14 -3.21 11.47 -4.73
C ALA A 14 -4.74 11.38 -4.54
N LEU A 15 -5.51 11.64 -5.61
CA LEU A 15 -6.97 11.50 -5.58
C LEU A 15 -7.39 10.04 -5.32
N SER A 16 -6.77 9.09 -6.03
CA SER A 16 -7.00 7.65 -5.83
C SER A 16 -6.74 7.23 -4.38
N THR A 17 -5.63 7.70 -3.80
CA THR A 17 -5.26 7.44 -2.40
C THR A 17 -6.29 8.00 -1.43
N LEU A 18 -6.77 9.23 -1.65
CA LEU A 18 -7.84 9.81 -0.83
C LEU A 18 -9.12 8.97 -0.87
N LEU A 19 -9.52 8.48 -2.04
CA LEU A 19 -10.69 7.61 -2.18
C LEU A 19 -10.51 6.27 -1.44
N PHE A 20 -9.32 5.67 -1.52
CA PHE A 20 -9.03 4.45 -0.77
C PHE A 20 -9.00 4.69 0.74
N VAL A 21 -8.44 5.80 1.22
CA VAL A 21 -8.48 6.17 2.65
C VAL A 21 -9.93 6.30 3.14
N ILE A 22 -10.81 6.93 2.35
CA ILE A 22 -12.24 7.00 2.67
C ILE A 22 -12.85 5.58 2.74
N ARG A 23 -12.49 4.68 1.83
CA ARG A 23 -12.95 3.28 1.82
C ARG A 23 -12.43 2.49 3.01
N VAL A 24 -11.20 2.72 3.48
CA VAL A 24 -10.66 2.10 4.70
C VAL A 24 -11.50 2.46 5.93
N ILE A 25 -11.94 3.72 6.03
CA ILE A 25 -12.71 4.21 7.18
C ILE A 25 -14.18 3.76 7.08
N LYS A 26 -14.81 3.93 5.92
CA LYS A 26 -16.25 3.69 5.70
C LYS A 26 -16.59 2.31 5.13
N GLY A 27 -15.61 1.42 4.97
CA GLY A 27 -15.81 0.11 4.36
C GLY A 27 -16.82 -0.75 5.15
N PRO A 28 -17.76 -1.45 4.48
CA PRO A 28 -18.80 -2.22 5.14
C PRO A 28 -18.27 -3.52 5.77
N SER A 29 -17.34 -4.20 5.09
CA SER A 29 -16.73 -5.45 5.53
C SER A 29 -15.28 -5.23 5.99
N ILE A 30 -14.77 -6.09 6.88
CA ILE A 30 -13.34 -6.05 7.26
C ILE A 30 -12.43 -6.35 6.06
N PRO A 31 -12.71 -7.37 5.22
CA PRO A 31 -11.91 -7.64 4.01
C PRO A 31 -11.84 -6.45 3.06
N ASP A 32 -12.94 -5.70 2.87
CA ASP A 32 -12.96 -4.50 2.02
C ASP A 32 -12.00 -3.42 2.55
N ARG A 33 -11.93 -3.25 3.88
CA ARG A 33 -11.04 -2.28 4.51
C ARG A 33 -9.57 -2.68 4.37
N VAL A 34 -9.27 -3.98 4.53
CA VAL A 34 -7.91 -4.52 4.37
C VAL A 34 -7.45 -4.38 2.93
N SER A 35 -8.28 -4.74 1.95
CA SER A 35 -7.94 -4.57 0.53
C SER A 35 -7.77 -3.08 0.15
N ALA A 36 -8.60 -2.18 0.69
CA ALA A 36 -8.42 -0.75 0.48
C ALA A 36 -7.12 -0.23 1.09
N LEU A 37 -6.69 -0.76 2.24
CA LEU A 37 -5.42 -0.41 2.87
C LEU A 37 -4.22 -0.87 2.03
N ASP A 38 -4.29 -2.07 1.45
CA ASP A 38 -3.26 -2.59 0.53
C ASP A 38 -3.11 -1.68 -0.71
N ALA A 39 -4.24 -1.23 -1.28
CA ALA A 39 -4.25 -0.29 -2.40
C ALA A 39 -3.64 1.08 -2.06
N VAL A 40 -3.81 1.57 -0.82
CA VAL A 40 -3.10 2.77 -0.34
C VAL A 40 -1.59 2.53 -0.35
N GLY A 41 -1.13 1.37 0.13
CA GLY A 41 0.29 1.00 0.11
C GLY A 41 0.87 1.01 -1.31
N ILE A 42 0.19 0.39 -2.27
CA ILE A 42 0.61 0.35 -3.68
C ILE A 42 0.65 1.75 -4.30
N ASN A 43 -0.35 2.60 -4.01
CA ASN A 43 -0.32 3.98 -4.47
C ASN A 43 0.87 4.77 -3.89
N LEU A 44 1.21 4.57 -2.62
CA LEU A 44 2.37 5.21 -2.00
C LEU A 44 3.69 4.78 -2.67
N ILE A 45 3.82 3.50 -3.02
CA ILE A 45 4.97 2.98 -3.79
C ILE A 45 5.06 3.71 -5.14
N GLY A 46 3.93 3.80 -5.87
CA GLY A 46 3.86 4.49 -7.16
C GLY A 46 4.16 5.99 -7.07
N MET A 47 3.61 6.68 -6.06
CA MET A 47 3.88 8.11 -5.81
C MET A 47 5.36 8.34 -5.51
N THR A 48 5.95 7.50 -4.66
CA THR A 48 7.38 7.57 -4.31
C THR A 48 8.27 7.34 -5.53
N ALA A 49 7.91 6.40 -6.40
CA ALA A 49 8.60 6.15 -7.66
C ALA A 49 8.55 7.36 -8.60
N ILE A 50 7.38 8.00 -8.76
CA ILE A 50 7.25 9.19 -9.60
C ILE A 50 8.06 10.36 -9.02
N VAL A 51 8.03 10.56 -7.70
CA VAL A 51 8.85 11.57 -7.02
C VAL A 51 10.34 11.31 -7.25
N SER A 52 10.79 10.06 -7.19
CA SER A 52 12.17 9.66 -7.49
C SER A 52 12.60 10.11 -8.90
N ILE A 53 11.71 9.94 -9.89
CA ILE A 53 11.96 10.35 -11.29
C ILE A 53 12.02 11.87 -11.40
N LEU A 54 11.09 12.60 -10.76
CA LEU A 54 11.06 14.07 -10.79
C LEU A 54 12.32 14.68 -10.15
N LEU A 55 12.78 14.10 -9.05
CA LEU A 55 13.99 14.52 -8.34
C LEU A 55 15.28 14.01 -8.98
N LYS A 56 15.19 13.19 -10.04
CA LYS A 56 16.33 12.60 -10.76
C LYS A 56 17.32 11.89 -9.82
N THR A 57 16.80 11.19 -8.83
CA THR A 57 17.60 10.46 -7.85
C THR A 57 17.10 9.03 -7.69
N THR A 58 18.01 8.13 -7.35
CA THR A 58 17.73 6.71 -7.04
C THR A 58 17.62 6.45 -5.54
N THR A 59 17.85 7.46 -4.68
CA THR A 59 17.84 7.32 -3.22
C THR A 59 16.53 6.74 -2.68
N PHE A 60 15.41 6.92 -3.40
CA PHE A 60 14.11 6.40 -2.98
C PHE A 60 13.89 4.91 -3.30
N PHE A 61 14.78 4.25 -4.04
CA PHE A 61 14.57 2.86 -4.45
C PHE A 61 14.52 1.90 -3.27
N GLU A 62 15.36 2.13 -2.25
CA GLU A 62 15.34 1.36 -1.01
C GLU A 62 14.01 1.54 -0.27
N ILE A 63 13.47 2.76 -0.26
CA ILE A 63 12.17 3.09 0.35
C ILE A 63 11.04 2.40 -0.43
N ILE A 64 11.06 2.43 -1.75
CA ILE A 64 10.08 1.75 -2.62
C ILE A 64 10.06 0.25 -2.34
N LEU A 65 11.23 -0.38 -2.27
CA LEU A 65 11.35 -1.80 -1.96
C LEU A 65 10.84 -2.13 -0.55
N LEU A 66 11.23 -1.32 0.45
CA LEU A 66 10.77 -1.49 1.83
C LEU A 66 9.25 -1.38 1.94
N LEU A 67 8.65 -0.36 1.30
CA LEU A 67 7.20 -0.19 1.26
C LEU A 67 6.51 -1.39 0.61
N GLY A 68 7.07 -1.94 -0.47
CA GLY A 68 6.56 -3.15 -1.12
C GLY A 68 6.56 -4.38 -0.20
N ILE A 69 7.67 -4.61 0.50
CA ILE A 69 7.79 -5.72 1.45
C ILE A 69 6.79 -5.55 2.61
N LEU A 70 6.70 -4.35 3.18
CA LEU A 70 5.80 -4.06 4.30
C LEU A 70 4.33 -4.19 3.92
N ALA A 71 3.93 -3.66 2.76
CA ALA A 71 2.57 -3.79 2.26
C ALA A 71 2.18 -5.26 2.08
N PHE A 72 3.04 -6.04 1.45
CA PHE A 72 2.81 -7.47 1.25
C PHE A 72 2.70 -8.24 2.58
N ILE A 73 3.64 -8.04 3.50
CA ILE A 73 3.62 -8.71 4.82
C ILE A 73 2.34 -8.34 5.58
N GLY A 74 1.94 -7.07 5.55
CA GLY A 74 0.71 -6.61 6.18
C GLY A 74 -0.52 -7.34 5.63
N THR A 75 -0.65 -7.43 4.31
CA THR A 75 -1.79 -8.07 3.65
C THR A 75 -1.85 -9.57 3.93
N VAL A 76 -0.71 -10.28 3.95
CA VAL A 76 -0.65 -11.70 4.34
C VAL A 76 -1.04 -11.89 5.81
N ALA A 77 -0.53 -11.05 6.71
CA ALA A 77 -0.86 -11.11 8.13
C ALA A 77 -2.36 -10.89 8.39
N PHE A 78 -2.96 -9.89 7.73
CA PHE A 78 -4.41 -9.65 7.83
C PHE A 78 -5.23 -10.78 7.23
N SER A 79 -4.80 -11.35 6.10
CA SER A 79 -5.49 -12.48 5.47
C SER A 79 -5.51 -13.69 6.39
N LYS A 80 -4.37 -14.02 7.00
CA LYS A 80 -4.26 -15.12 7.97
C LYS A 80 -5.07 -14.87 9.23
N PHE A 81 -5.08 -13.63 9.74
CA PHE A 81 -5.91 -13.24 10.88
C PHE A 81 -7.41 -13.39 10.58
N LEU A 82 -7.84 -13.00 9.39
CA LEU A 82 -9.24 -13.14 8.97
C LEU A 82 -9.68 -14.60 8.82
N GLU A 83 -8.78 -15.48 8.39
CA GLU A 83 -9.06 -16.90 8.19
C GLU A 83 -9.05 -17.69 9.51
N LYS A 84 -8.01 -17.53 10.32
CA LYS A 84 -7.75 -18.38 11.51
C LYS A 84 -8.02 -17.69 12.85
N GLY A 85 -8.27 -16.38 12.88
CA GLY A 85 -8.36 -15.58 14.11
C GLY A 85 -7.01 -15.32 14.79
N GLU A 86 -5.93 -15.95 14.33
CA GLU A 86 -4.57 -15.81 14.85
C GLU A 86 -3.57 -15.64 13.70
N VAL A 87 -2.60 -14.73 13.86
CA VAL A 87 -1.53 -14.53 12.87
C VAL A 87 -0.40 -15.56 13.05
N ILE A 88 -0.06 -15.89 14.30
CA ILE A 88 1.00 -16.84 14.64
C ILE A 88 0.38 -17.95 15.47
N GLU A 89 0.33 -19.14 14.89
CA GLU A 89 -0.19 -20.35 15.53
C GLU A 89 0.91 -20.89 16.44
N ASN A 90 0.66 -20.89 17.76
CA ASN A 90 1.59 -21.49 18.72
C ASN A 90 1.22 -22.95 18.92
N ASP A 91 2.02 -23.84 18.34
CA ASP A 91 1.85 -25.29 18.46
C ASP A 91 2.22 -25.73 19.89
N ARG A 92 1.27 -25.64 20.84
CA ARG A 92 1.47 -26.00 22.26
C ARG A 92 1.38 -27.51 22.53
N HIS A 93 1.40 -28.34 21.49
CA HIS A 93 1.37 -29.80 21.61
C HIS A 93 2.64 -30.43 21.02
N ARG A 94 3.77 -30.23 21.70
CA ARG A 94 4.92 -31.14 21.67
C ARG A 94 5.45 -31.32 23.09
#